data_AF-A0A3D9QWD5-F1
#
_entry.id   AF-A0A3D9QWD5-F1
#
_cell.length_a   1.000
_cell.length_b   1.000
_cell.length_c   1.000
_cell.angle_alpha   90.00
_cell.angle_beta   90.00
_cell.angle_gamma   90.00
#
_symmetry.space_group_name_H-M   'P 1'
#
loop_
_entity.id
_entity.type
_entity.pdbx_description
1 polymer ?
#
loop_
_entity_poly.entity_id
_entity_poly.type
_entity_poly.pdbx_seq_one_letter_code
_entity_poly.pdbx_strand_id
1 'polypeptide(L)'
;MSKITSPFTLQSSDKRLEEAVVWAREQALAYASDSDPVGPWYEAALPGREAFCMRDVAHMSTGAAALGLGSHTKNMLLKFAENISESKDWCTYWEITKDNLPCPDDYTSDGDFWYNLPANFDVIACCYRMYLWSGDSDYLTDERLLYFYEKSLNEYVLRWDRDGDGIPDHVRGEGRRGIASYVEDSLTPKVGGDLVAAQYGAYAAYSEIARHRGERDKTERYAVLAARLQRLYDEEWWSEKKGRFSAAILQDGSYHTDYYLSAQYMPVYFGLIASEAKRRMAVDDIIRNGVSNVEEMSHLPDVYYVVGEKEEAYRVLLQLSDQQMERKEYPEVSYSVIGNVVTGLLGVRPLAEQGVVELAPGLPEDLKWVRASGIAVFNNLIDIEIKDGLVSVRNSSGPVVRVRLGEREFPIGEGEQHTLRI
;
A
#
# COMPACT_ATOMS: atom_id res chain seq x y z
N MET A 1 -10.61 26.32 -13.02
CA MET A 1 -9.55 25.36 -12.64
C MET A 1 -9.44 24.34 -13.75
N SER A 2 -8.23 23.99 -14.18
CA SER A 2 -8.04 22.89 -15.13
C SER A 2 -8.52 21.60 -14.48
N LYS A 3 -9.34 20.82 -15.19
CA LYS A 3 -9.74 19.49 -14.73
C LYS A 3 -8.49 18.62 -14.69
N ILE A 4 -8.23 17.94 -13.57
CA ILE A 4 -7.17 16.93 -13.48
C ILE A 4 -7.52 15.79 -14.43
N THR A 5 -6.55 15.37 -15.24
CA THR A 5 -6.73 14.32 -16.26
C THR A 5 -5.61 13.30 -16.18
N SER A 6 -5.93 12.08 -16.63
CA SER A 6 -4.96 11.01 -16.81
C SER A 6 -5.09 10.45 -18.22
N PRO A 7 -3.97 10.16 -18.92
CA PRO A 7 -4.01 9.45 -20.20
C PRO A 7 -4.34 7.95 -20.03
N PHE A 8 -4.46 7.45 -18.80
CA PHE A 8 -4.72 6.05 -18.52
C PHE A 8 -6.02 5.55 -19.16
N THR A 9 -5.92 4.46 -19.93
CA THR A 9 -7.05 3.80 -20.60
C THR A 9 -6.80 2.31 -20.64
N LEU A 10 -7.87 1.52 -20.71
CA LEU A 10 -7.79 0.08 -20.87
C LEU A 10 -8.80 -0.44 -21.90
N GLN A 11 -8.36 -1.39 -22.71
CA GLN A 11 -9.15 -2.18 -23.64
C GLN A 11 -8.89 -3.67 -23.38
N SER A 12 -9.89 -4.53 -23.57
CA SER A 12 -9.81 -5.92 -23.14
C SER A 12 -10.74 -6.83 -23.93
N SER A 13 -10.46 -8.14 -23.91
CA SER A 13 -11.43 -9.16 -24.33
C SER A 13 -12.64 -9.29 -23.39
N ASP A 14 -12.56 -8.75 -22.16
CA ASP A 14 -13.66 -8.70 -21.19
C ASP A 14 -14.17 -7.26 -21.03
N LYS A 15 -15.41 -7.01 -21.46
CA LYS A 15 -16.04 -5.69 -21.39
C LYS A 15 -16.31 -5.22 -19.98
N ARG A 16 -16.49 -6.13 -19.02
CA ARG A 16 -16.66 -5.77 -17.60
C ARG A 16 -15.40 -5.10 -17.04
N LEU A 17 -14.22 -5.54 -17.48
CA LEU A 17 -12.95 -4.93 -17.08
C LEU A 17 -12.80 -3.52 -17.67
N GLU A 18 -13.19 -3.32 -18.94
CA GLU A 18 -13.17 -1.99 -19.55
C GLU A 18 -14.08 -1.02 -18.78
N GLU A 19 -15.31 -1.43 -18.48
CA GLU A 19 -16.28 -0.64 -17.72
C GLU A 19 -15.79 -0.32 -16.31
N ALA A 20 -15.22 -1.31 -15.62
CA ALA A 20 -14.62 -1.16 -14.30
C ALA A 20 -13.50 -0.10 -14.30
N VAL A 21 -12.59 -0.16 -15.28
CA VAL A 21 -11.47 0.79 -15.37
C VAL A 21 -11.92 2.19 -15.73
N VAL A 22 -12.89 2.32 -16.64
CA VAL A 22 -13.45 3.64 -16.99
C VAL A 22 -14.07 4.30 -15.75
N TRP A 23 -14.90 3.56 -15.02
CA TRP A 23 -15.50 4.04 -13.77
C TRP A 23 -14.43 4.39 -12.71
N ALA A 24 -13.50 3.49 -12.43
CA ALA A 24 -12.50 3.66 -11.40
C ALA A 24 -11.60 4.88 -11.67
N ARG A 25 -11.16 5.07 -12.93
CA ARG A 25 -10.39 6.24 -13.32
C ARG A 25 -11.19 7.52 -13.16
N GLU A 26 -12.43 7.55 -13.63
CA GLU A 26 -13.27 8.76 -13.54
C GLU A 26 -13.56 9.15 -12.09
N GLN A 27 -13.84 8.17 -11.23
CA GLN A 27 -14.08 8.40 -9.81
C GLN A 27 -12.80 8.83 -9.08
N ALA A 28 -11.67 8.14 -9.28
CA ALA A 28 -10.41 8.52 -8.66
C ALA A 28 -10.01 9.97 -8.98
N LEU A 29 -10.06 10.35 -10.26
CA LEU A 29 -9.73 11.71 -10.69
C LEU A 29 -10.74 12.77 -10.21
N ALA A 30 -11.98 12.39 -9.88
CA ALA A 30 -12.96 13.31 -9.31
C ALA A 30 -12.65 13.69 -7.86
N TYR A 31 -11.91 12.84 -7.13
CA TYR A 31 -11.45 13.12 -5.77
C TYR A 31 -10.16 13.96 -5.69
N ALA A 32 -9.45 14.12 -6.81
CA ALA A 32 -8.19 14.86 -6.84
C ALA A 32 -8.42 16.38 -6.95
N SER A 33 -7.54 17.16 -6.33
CA SER A 33 -7.54 18.62 -6.36
C SER A 33 -6.13 19.20 -6.31
N ASP A 34 -5.89 20.25 -7.10
CA ASP A 34 -4.66 21.05 -7.14
C ASP A 34 -4.82 22.44 -6.50
N SER A 35 -6.04 22.80 -6.05
CA SER A 35 -6.40 24.19 -5.75
C SER A 35 -6.61 24.50 -4.27
N ASP A 36 -6.63 23.49 -3.41
CA ASP A 36 -6.92 23.68 -1.99
C ASP A 36 -5.67 24.09 -1.18
N PRO A 37 -5.84 24.72 -0.01
CA PRO A 37 -4.72 25.21 0.81
C PRO A 37 -3.65 24.16 1.16
N VAL A 38 -4.02 22.88 1.26
CA VAL A 38 -3.09 21.78 1.54
C VAL A 38 -2.12 21.49 0.40
N GLY A 39 -2.32 22.07 -0.78
CA GLY A 39 -1.59 21.74 -2.01
C GLY A 39 -2.24 20.58 -2.76
N PRO A 40 -1.55 19.97 -3.75
CA PRO A 40 -2.08 18.84 -4.51
C PRO A 40 -2.44 17.66 -3.60
N TRP A 41 -3.67 17.17 -3.68
CA TRP A 41 -4.16 16.09 -2.81
C TRP A 41 -5.33 15.36 -3.47
N TYR A 42 -5.70 14.21 -2.92
CA TYR A 42 -6.95 13.54 -3.27
C TYR A 42 -7.65 13.06 -2.00
N GLU A 43 -8.98 13.05 -2.03
CA GLU A 43 -9.76 12.51 -0.91
C GLU A 43 -9.42 11.04 -0.68
N ALA A 44 -8.99 10.74 0.54
CA ALA A 44 -8.53 9.42 0.99
C ALA A 44 -9.01 9.21 2.42
N ALA A 45 -10.31 9.38 2.60
CA ALA A 45 -11.02 9.26 3.86
C ALA A 45 -12.47 8.87 3.55
N LEU A 46 -13.32 8.84 4.59
CA LEU A 46 -14.77 8.70 4.40
C LEU A 46 -15.31 9.73 3.40
N PRO A 47 -16.12 9.32 2.41
CA PRO A 47 -16.64 10.21 1.38
C PRO A 47 -17.29 11.47 1.94
N GLY A 48 -16.88 12.63 1.41
CA GLY A 48 -17.42 13.93 1.78
C GLY A 48 -16.78 14.56 3.02
N ARG A 49 -15.75 13.93 3.61
CA ARG A 49 -14.94 14.55 4.67
C ARG A 49 -14.04 15.66 4.14
N GLU A 50 -13.76 15.67 2.83
CA GLU A 50 -12.82 16.60 2.20
C GLU A 50 -11.43 16.54 2.86
N ALA A 51 -10.96 15.31 3.11
CA ALA A 51 -9.78 15.03 3.90
C ALA A 51 -9.08 13.74 3.45
N PHE A 52 -7.90 13.48 4.00
CA PHE A 52 -7.09 12.30 3.70
C PHE A 52 -6.45 11.72 4.98
N CYS A 53 -6.62 10.41 5.19
CA CYS A 53 -6.08 9.68 6.32
C CYS A 53 -4.82 8.89 5.94
N MET A 54 -3.96 8.59 6.93
CA MET A 54 -2.67 7.96 6.71
C MET A 54 -2.78 6.60 6.01
N ARG A 55 -3.72 5.77 6.48
CA ARG A 55 -3.96 4.41 6.00
C ARG A 55 -4.39 4.41 4.54
N ASP A 56 -5.44 5.15 4.22
CA ASP A 56 -6.01 5.17 2.88
C ASP A 56 -5.03 5.81 1.88
N VAL A 57 -4.31 6.89 2.25
CA VAL A 57 -3.25 7.44 1.39
C VAL A 57 -2.17 6.38 1.09
N ALA A 58 -1.76 5.60 2.09
CA ALA A 58 -0.79 4.54 1.89
C ALA A 58 -1.31 3.50 0.89
N HIS A 59 -2.55 3.03 1.04
CA HIS A 59 -3.10 1.96 0.20
C HIS A 59 -3.52 2.42 -1.20
N MET A 60 -3.92 3.68 -1.36
CA MET A 60 -4.33 4.26 -2.66
C MET A 60 -3.15 4.68 -3.54
N SER A 61 -1.98 4.89 -2.93
CA SER A 61 -0.79 5.50 -3.55
C SER A 61 -0.40 4.89 -4.90
N THR A 62 -0.44 3.57 -5.04
CA THR A 62 -0.05 2.89 -6.29
C THR A 62 -1.02 3.18 -7.44
N GLY A 63 -2.33 3.11 -7.16
CA GLY A 63 -3.35 3.47 -8.15
C GLY A 63 -3.25 4.95 -8.54
N ALA A 64 -3.01 5.82 -7.56
CA ALA A 64 -2.82 7.25 -7.78
C ALA A 64 -1.59 7.52 -8.65
N ALA A 65 -0.47 6.86 -8.35
CA ALA A 65 0.77 6.98 -9.10
C ALA A 65 0.61 6.52 -10.55
N ALA A 66 -0.08 5.40 -10.80
CA ALA A 66 -0.39 4.93 -12.16
C ALA A 66 -1.24 5.92 -12.97
N LEU A 67 -2.11 6.68 -12.30
CA LEU A 67 -2.91 7.75 -12.92
C LEU A 67 -2.13 9.05 -13.14
N GLY A 68 -0.90 9.16 -12.63
CA GLY A 68 -0.08 10.39 -12.72
C GLY A 68 -0.24 11.34 -11.55
N LEU A 69 -0.83 10.91 -10.43
CA LEU A 69 -1.06 11.71 -9.23
C LEU A 69 0.09 11.61 -8.21
N GLY A 70 1.30 11.22 -8.64
CA GLY A 70 2.45 11.03 -7.74
C GLY A 70 2.81 12.29 -6.92
N SER A 71 2.67 13.49 -7.50
CA SER A 71 2.86 14.75 -6.78
C SER A 71 1.84 14.96 -5.66
N HIS A 72 0.60 14.49 -5.84
CA HIS A 72 -0.47 14.59 -4.86
C HIS A 72 -0.18 13.66 -3.68
N THR A 73 0.16 12.40 -3.97
CA THR A 73 0.59 11.43 -2.95
C THR A 73 1.79 11.95 -2.16
N LYS A 74 2.82 12.48 -2.84
CA LYS A 74 4.01 13.04 -2.16
C LYS A 74 3.65 14.19 -1.23
N ASN A 75 2.80 15.13 -1.68
CA ASN A 75 2.37 16.24 -0.84
C ASN A 75 1.65 15.75 0.42
N MET A 76 0.70 14.82 0.29
CA MET A 76 -0.02 14.26 1.45
C MET A 76 0.91 13.53 2.42
N LEU A 77 1.86 12.73 1.93
CA LEU A 77 2.87 12.06 2.76
C LEU A 77 3.75 13.09 3.51
N LEU A 78 4.12 14.19 2.85
CA LEU A 78 4.85 15.28 3.49
C LEU A 78 4.03 15.96 4.59
N LYS A 79 2.70 16.11 4.42
CA LYS A 79 1.83 16.66 5.47
C LYS A 79 1.81 15.81 6.73
N PHE A 80 1.82 14.50 6.61
CA PHE A 80 1.98 13.62 7.76
C PHE A 80 3.35 13.78 8.40
N ALA A 81 4.43 13.82 7.60
CA ALA A 81 5.78 13.99 8.13
C ALA A 81 6.00 15.33 8.85
N GLU A 82 5.41 16.42 8.34
CA GLU A 82 5.48 17.76 8.93
C GLU A 82 4.82 17.85 10.31
N ASN A 83 3.84 16.98 10.60
CA ASN A 83 3.01 17.08 11.79
C ASN A 83 3.37 16.10 12.91
N ILE A 84 4.39 15.24 12.74
CA ILE A 84 4.88 14.39 13.84
C ILE A 84 5.46 15.24 14.98
N SER A 85 5.07 14.94 16.24
CA SER A 85 5.59 15.69 17.39
C SER A 85 5.62 14.89 18.69
N GLU A 86 6.47 15.32 19.62
CA GLU A 86 6.54 14.77 20.98
C GLU A 86 5.21 14.92 21.73
N SER A 87 4.52 16.05 21.59
CA SER A 87 3.23 16.31 22.23
C SER A 87 2.14 15.30 21.84
N LYS A 88 2.26 14.70 20.65
CA LYS A 88 1.39 13.64 20.14
C LYS A 88 1.95 12.24 20.40
N ASP A 89 2.88 12.10 21.35
CA ASP A 89 3.57 10.83 21.62
C ASP A 89 4.23 10.24 20.36
N TRP A 90 4.80 11.12 19.54
CA TRP A 90 5.43 10.82 18.25
C TRP A 90 4.50 10.22 17.19
N CYS A 91 3.19 10.33 17.38
CA CYS A 91 2.22 10.22 16.30
C CYS A 91 2.22 11.50 15.44
N THR A 92 1.58 11.40 14.27
CA THR A 92 1.14 12.55 13.47
C THR A 92 -0.39 12.64 13.48
N TYR A 93 -0.99 13.48 12.63
CA TYR A 93 -2.43 13.49 12.45
C TYR A 93 -2.89 12.25 11.70
N TRP A 94 -3.92 11.59 12.22
CA TRP A 94 -4.57 10.47 11.53
C TRP A 94 -5.16 10.90 10.20
N GLU A 95 -5.82 12.06 10.19
CA GLU A 95 -6.49 12.62 9.01
C GLU A 95 -6.26 14.14 8.94
N ILE A 96 -6.04 14.65 7.72
CA ILE A 96 -5.77 16.06 7.41
C ILE A 96 -6.76 16.54 6.36
N THR A 97 -7.37 17.71 6.57
CA THR A 97 -8.36 18.29 5.66
C THR A 97 -7.71 19.02 4.49
N LYS A 98 -8.51 19.32 3.46
CA LYS A 98 -8.12 20.19 2.32
C LYS A 98 -7.56 21.56 2.73
N ASP A 99 -7.94 22.05 3.92
CA ASP A 99 -7.47 23.32 4.47
C ASP A 99 -6.12 23.19 5.22
N ASN A 100 -5.47 22.03 5.16
CA ASN A 100 -4.22 21.70 5.86
C ASN A 100 -4.34 21.78 7.39
N LEU A 101 -5.48 21.31 7.92
CA LEU A 101 -5.77 21.26 9.36
C LEU A 101 -6.02 19.80 9.78
N PRO A 102 -5.78 19.42 11.05
CA PRO A 102 -6.21 18.11 11.53
C PRO A 102 -7.74 17.98 11.41
N CYS A 103 -8.21 16.82 10.97
CA CYS A 103 -9.65 16.59 10.81
C CYS A 103 -10.36 16.59 12.18
N PRO A 104 -11.38 17.44 12.39
CA PRO A 104 -12.05 17.59 13.68
C PRO A 104 -12.84 16.35 14.12
N ASP A 105 -13.22 15.47 13.18
CA ASP A 105 -13.87 14.18 13.49
C ASP A 105 -12.95 13.27 14.32
N ASP A 106 -11.65 13.33 14.04
CA ASP A 106 -10.64 12.45 14.62
C ASP A 106 -9.71 13.18 15.59
N TYR A 107 -9.72 14.51 15.65
CA TYR A 107 -8.79 15.29 16.45
C TYR A 107 -9.48 16.31 17.37
N THR A 108 -9.25 16.18 18.68
CA THR A 108 -9.70 17.15 19.69
C THR A 108 -8.52 17.94 20.28
N SER A 109 -7.40 17.26 20.56
CA SER A 109 -6.14 17.88 20.98
C SER A 109 -4.98 16.89 20.80
N ASP A 110 -3.73 17.33 20.96
CA ASP A 110 -2.56 16.44 20.96
C ASP A 110 -2.63 15.33 22.04
N GLY A 111 -3.50 15.45 23.05
CA GLY A 111 -3.74 14.42 24.06
C GLY A 111 -4.96 13.51 23.80
N ASP A 112 -5.83 13.86 22.84
CA ASP A 112 -7.05 13.11 22.51
C ASP A 112 -7.37 13.23 21.02
N PHE A 113 -7.03 12.18 20.28
CA PHE A 113 -7.30 12.02 18.86
C PHE A 113 -7.30 10.53 18.49
N TRP A 114 -7.96 10.18 17.39
CA TRP A 114 -7.95 8.84 16.83
C TRP A 114 -6.56 8.50 16.31
N TYR A 115 -6.03 7.32 16.63
CA TYR A 115 -4.77 6.88 16.05
C TYR A 115 -4.57 5.37 16.15
N ASN A 116 -4.32 4.73 15.01
CA ASN A 116 -3.93 3.32 14.95
C ASN A 116 -2.40 3.22 14.91
N LEU A 117 -1.83 2.38 15.79
CA LEU A 117 -0.40 2.21 15.92
C LEU A 117 0.36 1.77 14.64
N PRO A 118 -0.25 1.04 13.67
CA PRO A 118 0.43 0.68 12.43
C PRO A 118 0.77 1.88 11.52
N ALA A 119 0.05 3.01 11.66
CA ALA A 119 -0.03 4.07 10.65
C ALA A 119 1.32 4.71 10.28
N ASN A 120 2.16 5.00 11.28
CA ASN A 120 3.49 5.55 11.04
C ASN A 120 4.34 4.63 10.15
N PHE A 121 4.29 3.32 10.43
CA PHE A 121 5.09 2.33 9.73
C PHE A 121 4.60 2.14 8.28
N ASP A 122 3.29 2.12 8.10
CA ASP A 122 2.65 2.01 6.79
C ASP A 122 3.05 3.19 5.87
N VAL A 123 3.05 4.42 6.41
CA VAL A 123 3.52 5.61 5.68
C VAL A 123 4.99 5.51 5.27
N ILE A 124 5.87 4.93 6.11
CA ILE A 124 7.28 4.71 5.76
C ILE A 124 7.40 3.72 4.60
N ALA A 125 6.69 2.58 4.70
CA ALA A 125 6.67 1.57 3.64
C ALA A 125 6.12 2.15 2.34
N CYS A 126 5.06 2.97 2.41
CA CYS A 126 4.50 3.71 1.29
C CYS A 126 5.51 4.66 0.65
N CYS A 127 6.25 5.45 1.44
CA CYS A 127 7.25 6.36 0.91
C CYS A 127 8.32 5.63 0.09
N TYR A 128 8.82 4.49 0.58
CA TYR A 128 9.78 3.69 -0.17
C TYR A 128 9.16 3.08 -1.43
N ARG A 129 7.92 2.59 -1.37
CA ARG A 129 7.18 2.12 -2.55
C ARG A 129 7.01 3.24 -3.59
N MET A 130 6.74 4.47 -3.17
CA MET A 130 6.63 5.62 -4.07
C MET A 130 7.99 6.06 -4.64
N TYR A 131 9.09 5.92 -3.90
CA TYR A 131 10.44 6.02 -4.47
C TYR A 131 10.65 5.00 -5.58
N LEU A 132 10.34 3.72 -5.34
CA LEU A 132 10.48 2.66 -6.34
C LEU A 132 9.67 2.96 -7.60
N TRP A 133 8.46 3.50 -7.45
CA TRP A 133 7.57 3.87 -8.56
C TRP A 133 8.06 5.06 -9.38
N SER A 134 8.49 6.12 -8.70
CA SER A 134 8.74 7.44 -9.32
C SER A 134 10.21 7.70 -9.63
N GLY A 135 11.12 7.04 -8.92
CA GLY A 135 12.54 7.41 -8.89
C GLY A 135 12.83 8.74 -8.19
N ASP A 136 11.84 9.34 -7.52
CA ASP A 136 11.98 10.62 -6.84
C ASP A 136 12.83 10.47 -5.58
N SER A 137 14.06 10.98 -5.65
CA SER A 137 15.04 10.87 -4.56
C SER A 137 14.64 11.62 -3.29
N ASP A 138 13.67 12.54 -3.34
CA ASP A 138 13.26 13.28 -2.14
C ASP A 138 12.64 12.35 -1.08
N TYR A 139 12.02 11.24 -1.48
CA TYR A 139 11.61 10.19 -0.53
C TYR A 139 12.77 9.62 0.29
N LEU A 140 14.00 9.76 -0.21
CA LEU A 140 15.21 9.33 0.46
C LEU A 140 15.97 10.49 1.13
N THR A 141 15.73 11.73 0.75
CA THR A 141 16.60 12.87 1.12
C THR A 141 15.90 14.06 1.75
N ASP A 142 14.58 14.20 1.63
CA ASP A 142 13.83 15.31 2.24
C ASP A 142 13.94 15.25 3.77
N GLU A 143 14.38 16.35 4.37
CA GLU A 143 14.66 16.41 5.81
C GLU A 143 13.41 16.16 6.66
N ARG A 144 12.22 16.53 6.18
CA ARG A 144 10.96 16.30 6.90
C ARG A 144 10.63 14.81 6.92
N LEU A 145 10.77 14.13 5.78
CA LEU A 145 10.57 12.69 5.67
C LEU A 145 11.59 11.93 6.52
N LEU A 146 12.88 12.30 6.45
CA LEU A 146 13.91 11.68 7.26
C LEU A 146 13.67 11.86 8.76
N TYR A 147 13.24 13.05 9.17
CA TYR A 147 12.87 13.32 10.55
C TYR A 147 11.69 12.43 10.98
N PHE A 148 10.66 12.33 10.15
CA PHE A 148 9.53 11.42 10.39
C PHE A 148 10.00 9.97 10.53
N TYR A 149 10.83 9.47 9.61
CA TYR A 149 11.34 8.10 9.67
C TYR A 149 12.11 7.82 10.96
N GLU A 150 13.04 8.71 11.33
CA GLU A 150 13.83 8.55 12.55
C GLU A 150 12.94 8.51 13.79
N LYS A 151 11.99 9.45 13.91
CA LYS A 151 11.07 9.51 15.05
C LYS A 151 10.14 8.32 15.13
N SER A 152 9.58 7.91 14.00
CA SER A 152 8.66 6.76 13.93
C SER A 152 9.35 5.43 14.21
N LEU A 153 10.63 5.26 13.84
CA LEU A 153 11.34 4.00 14.03
C LEU A 153 12.10 3.88 15.36
N ASN A 154 12.26 5.00 16.10
CA ASN A 154 12.94 5.03 17.39
C ASN A 154 12.02 5.54 18.51
N GLU A 155 11.79 6.85 18.61
CA GLU A 155 11.08 7.45 19.74
C GLU A 155 9.61 7.03 19.83
N TYR A 156 8.95 6.85 18.69
CA TYR A 156 7.59 6.31 18.63
C TYR A 156 7.54 4.86 19.12
N VAL A 157 8.45 4.00 18.64
CA VAL A 157 8.56 2.61 19.12
C VAL A 157 8.80 2.60 20.63
N LEU A 158 9.80 3.34 21.12
CA LEU A 158 10.10 3.45 22.55
C LEU A 158 8.93 3.98 23.37
N ARG A 159 8.15 4.92 22.81
CA ARG A 159 7.02 5.53 23.51
C ARG A 159 5.84 4.57 23.63
N TRP A 160 5.61 3.70 22.66
CA TRP A 160 4.42 2.84 22.61
C TRP A 160 4.69 1.37 22.95
N ASP A 161 5.93 0.92 22.90
CA ASP A 161 6.38 -0.38 23.41
C ASP A 161 6.38 -0.34 24.95
N ARG A 162 5.39 -0.98 25.58
CA ARG A 162 5.16 -0.88 27.03
C ARG A 162 5.88 -1.97 27.80
N ASP A 163 6.15 -3.10 27.17
CA ASP A 163 6.80 -4.23 27.81
C ASP A 163 8.27 -4.41 27.43
N GLY A 164 8.77 -3.64 26.47
CA GLY A 164 10.17 -3.59 26.05
C GLY A 164 10.54 -4.66 25.03
N ASP A 165 9.56 -5.32 24.39
CA ASP A 165 9.83 -6.33 23.36
C ASP A 165 10.19 -5.72 21.99
N GLY A 166 9.99 -4.41 21.83
CA GLY A 166 10.24 -3.63 20.62
C GLY A 166 9.06 -3.52 19.67
N ILE A 167 7.85 -3.90 20.09
CA ILE A 167 6.60 -3.77 19.33
C ILE A 167 5.66 -2.82 20.09
N PRO A 168 5.08 -1.79 19.44
CA PRO A 168 4.09 -0.94 20.09
C PRO A 168 2.89 -1.73 20.62
N ASP A 169 2.40 -1.38 21.81
CA ASP A 169 1.29 -2.06 22.48
C ASP A 169 0.13 -1.11 22.77
N HIS A 170 -1.10 -1.62 22.61
CA HIS A 170 -2.28 -0.96 23.15
C HIS A 170 -2.57 -1.43 24.57
N VAL A 171 -2.76 -0.48 25.49
CA VAL A 171 -3.26 -0.75 26.85
C VAL A 171 -4.75 -0.44 26.91
N ARG A 172 -5.54 -1.43 27.31
CA ARG A 172 -6.99 -1.25 27.46
C ARG A 172 -7.30 -0.06 28.39
N GLY A 173 -8.08 0.89 27.87
CA GLY A 173 -8.53 2.08 28.60
C GLY A 173 -7.80 3.37 28.23
N GLU A 174 -6.75 3.32 27.39
CA GLU A 174 -6.04 4.52 26.89
C GLU A 174 -6.80 5.30 25.79
N GLY A 175 -8.06 4.93 25.53
CA GLY A 175 -8.97 5.63 24.64
C GLY A 175 -8.74 5.29 23.16
N ARG A 176 -9.10 6.23 22.29
CA ARG A 176 -9.04 6.08 20.81
C ARG A 176 -7.66 6.37 20.21
N ARG A 177 -6.67 6.65 21.06
CA ARG A 177 -5.29 6.87 20.66
C ARG A 177 -4.47 5.63 20.99
N GLY A 178 -3.73 5.14 20.00
CA GLY A 178 -2.86 3.98 20.17
C GLY A 178 -3.59 2.65 20.03
N ILE A 179 -4.54 2.55 19.09
CA ILE A 179 -5.25 1.31 18.76
C ILE A 179 -4.26 0.36 18.04
N ALA A 180 -4.06 -0.85 18.55
CA ALA A 180 -3.00 -1.76 18.08
C ALA A 180 -3.27 -2.48 16.74
N SER A 181 -4.33 -2.10 16.02
CA SER A 181 -4.72 -2.73 14.76
C SER A 181 -5.55 -1.75 13.92
N TYR A 182 -5.65 -1.99 12.61
CA TYR A 182 -6.68 -1.37 11.78
C TYR A 182 -8.04 -2.06 11.92
N VAL A 183 -8.12 -3.20 12.62
CA VAL A 183 -9.40 -3.74 13.06
C VAL A 183 -9.89 -2.98 14.29
N GLU A 184 -10.84 -2.07 14.06
CA GLU A 184 -11.34 -1.12 15.06
C GLU A 184 -12.60 -1.66 15.74
N ASP A 185 -12.44 -2.72 16.53
CA ASP A 185 -13.58 -3.39 17.17
C ASP A 185 -13.42 -3.61 18.67
N SER A 186 -14.37 -4.35 19.25
CA SER A 186 -14.43 -4.62 20.69
C SER A 186 -13.34 -5.57 21.21
N LEU A 187 -12.57 -6.25 20.34
CA LEU A 187 -11.53 -7.16 20.79
C LEU A 187 -10.44 -6.42 21.58
N THR A 188 -10.08 -5.21 21.13
CA THR A 188 -9.06 -4.34 21.76
C THR A 188 -7.76 -5.10 22.05
N PRO A 189 -7.14 -5.75 21.04
CA PRO A 189 -5.94 -6.53 21.25
C PRO A 189 -4.80 -5.66 21.79
N LYS A 190 -3.84 -6.31 22.45
CA LYS A 190 -2.59 -5.65 22.85
C LYS A 190 -1.72 -5.35 21.63
N VAL A 191 -1.60 -6.33 20.73
CA VAL A 191 -0.86 -6.21 19.46
C VAL A 191 -1.65 -6.90 18.36
N GLY A 192 -1.91 -6.22 17.24
CA GLY A 192 -2.47 -6.82 16.02
C GLY A 192 -1.39 -7.37 15.10
N GLY A 193 -1.72 -8.42 14.33
CA GLY A 193 -0.81 -8.96 13.31
C GLY A 193 -0.49 -7.96 12.19
N ASP A 194 -1.43 -7.05 11.90
CA ASP A 194 -1.23 -5.94 10.97
C ASP A 194 -0.25 -4.88 11.49
N LEU A 195 -0.21 -4.63 12.80
CA LEU A 195 0.82 -3.79 13.43
C LEU A 195 2.23 -4.38 13.26
N VAL A 196 2.40 -5.67 13.55
CA VAL A 196 3.69 -6.35 13.36
C VAL A 196 4.11 -6.32 11.89
N ALA A 197 3.16 -6.54 10.97
CA ALA A 197 3.38 -6.50 9.54
C ALA A 197 3.82 -5.12 9.03
N ALA A 198 3.11 -4.06 9.44
CA ALA A 198 3.46 -2.70 9.06
C ALA A 198 4.84 -2.31 9.60
N GLN A 199 5.13 -2.63 10.89
CA GLN A 199 6.43 -2.36 11.49
C GLN A 199 7.58 -3.10 10.78
N TYR A 200 7.38 -4.37 10.41
CA TYR A 200 8.31 -5.09 9.54
C TYR A 200 8.53 -4.37 8.21
N GLY A 201 7.44 -3.97 7.53
CA GLY A 201 7.50 -3.27 6.26
C GLY A 201 8.30 -1.97 6.35
N ALA A 202 8.13 -1.20 7.43
CA ALA A 202 8.87 0.02 7.67
C ALA A 202 10.36 -0.21 7.95
N TYR A 203 10.71 -1.22 8.74
CA TYR A 203 12.12 -1.58 8.97
C TYR A 203 12.80 -2.06 7.69
N ALA A 204 12.12 -2.90 6.90
CA ALA A 204 12.63 -3.34 5.61
C ALA A 204 12.82 -2.16 4.64
N ALA A 205 11.81 -1.29 4.52
CA ALA A 205 11.86 -0.09 3.69
C ALA A 205 13.00 0.84 4.12
N TYR A 206 13.13 1.14 5.41
CA TYR A 206 14.14 2.06 5.89
C TYR A 206 15.56 1.50 5.83
N SER A 207 15.73 0.18 5.96
CA SER A 207 17.01 -0.48 5.65
C SER A 207 17.48 -0.15 4.23
N GLU A 208 16.58 -0.23 3.25
CA GLU A 208 16.87 0.11 1.86
C GLU A 208 17.08 1.60 1.64
N ILE A 209 16.27 2.47 2.26
CA ILE A 209 16.48 3.93 2.25
C ILE A 209 17.89 4.27 2.77
N ALA A 210 18.27 3.72 3.93
CA ALA A 210 19.60 3.90 4.50
C ALA A 210 20.70 3.37 3.58
N ARG A 211 20.46 2.23 2.91
CA ARG A 211 21.41 1.65 1.94
C ARG A 211 21.65 2.60 0.77
N HIS A 212 20.59 3.20 0.24
CA HIS A 212 20.68 4.20 -0.83
C HIS A 212 21.43 5.47 -0.42
N ARG A 213 21.38 5.81 0.86
CA ARG A 213 22.11 6.94 1.44
C ARG A 213 23.54 6.60 1.87
N GLY A 214 23.96 5.33 1.73
CA GLY A 214 25.28 4.86 2.18
C GLY A 214 25.43 4.75 3.69
N GLU A 215 24.33 4.75 4.45
CA GLU A 215 24.30 4.72 5.92
C GLU A 215 24.38 3.26 6.45
N ARG A 216 25.55 2.64 6.29
CA ARG A 216 25.76 1.19 6.55
C ARG A 216 25.26 0.70 7.90
N ASP A 217 25.57 1.43 8.98
CA ASP A 217 25.18 1.04 10.34
C ASP A 217 23.65 0.99 10.49
N LYS A 218 22.93 1.93 9.87
CA LYS A 218 21.46 1.93 9.87
C LYS A 218 20.90 0.83 8.98
N THR A 219 21.47 0.61 7.80
CA THR A 219 21.09 -0.51 6.93
C THR A 219 21.13 -1.83 7.70
N GLU A 220 22.26 -2.13 8.32
CA GLU A 220 22.42 -3.38 9.09
C GLU A 220 21.44 -3.44 10.27
N ARG A 221 21.33 -2.35 11.06
CA ARG A 221 20.42 -2.31 12.21
C ARG A 221 18.98 -2.62 11.82
N TYR A 222 18.45 -1.94 10.81
CA TYR A 222 17.04 -2.10 10.43
C TYR A 222 16.78 -3.41 9.67
N ALA A 223 17.75 -3.93 8.91
CA ALA A 223 17.68 -5.28 8.37
C ALA A 223 17.57 -6.34 9.48
N VAL A 224 18.35 -6.19 10.56
CA VAL A 224 18.29 -7.10 11.73
C VAL A 224 16.93 -7.02 12.43
N LEU A 225 16.38 -5.81 12.61
CA LEU A 225 15.06 -5.62 13.23
C LEU A 225 13.94 -6.22 12.38
N ALA A 226 13.94 -5.99 11.06
CA ALA A 226 12.99 -6.62 10.13
C ALA A 226 13.09 -8.15 10.20
N ALA A 227 14.31 -8.71 10.13
CA ALA A 227 14.52 -10.15 10.22
C ALA A 227 14.11 -10.73 11.58
N ARG A 228 14.20 -9.96 12.67
CA ARG A 228 13.71 -10.36 14.00
C ARG A 228 12.19 -10.50 13.99
N LEU A 229 11.45 -9.50 13.48
CA LEU A 229 9.99 -9.56 13.40
C LEU A 229 9.50 -10.69 12.51
N GLN A 230 10.17 -10.92 11.38
CA GLN A 230 9.86 -12.05 10.49
C GLN A 230 10.03 -13.41 11.17
N ARG A 231 11.13 -13.62 11.92
CA ARG A 231 11.33 -14.86 12.69
C ARG A 231 10.31 -15.00 13.82
N LEU A 232 10.08 -13.94 14.59
CA LEU A 232 9.10 -13.92 15.67
C LEU A 232 7.71 -14.32 15.16
N TYR A 233 7.28 -13.73 14.04
CA TYR A 233 5.98 -14.03 13.45
C TYR A 233 5.93 -15.46 12.91
N ASP A 234 7.00 -15.95 12.26
CA ASP A 234 7.04 -17.31 11.72
C ASP A 234 7.00 -18.39 12.83
N GLU A 235 7.70 -18.16 13.93
CA GLU A 235 7.93 -19.15 14.99
C GLU A 235 6.89 -19.08 16.11
N GLU A 236 6.53 -17.88 16.58
CA GLU A 236 5.69 -17.71 17.78
C GLU A 236 4.22 -17.41 17.45
N TRP A 237 3.96 -16.71 16.34
CA TRP A 237 2.59 -16.40 15.94
C TRP A 237 1.93 -17.57 15.18
N TRP A 238 2.71 -18.50 14.62
CA TRP A 238 2.18 -19.66 13.90
C TRP A 238 1.55 -20.70 14.84
N SER A 239 0.29 -21.04 14.59
CA SER A 239 -0.41 -22.10 15.30
C SER A 239 -0.41 -23.39 14.48
N GLU A 240 0.48 -24.32 14.80
CA GLU A 240 0.51 -25.65 14.14
C GLU A 240 -0.82 -26.39 14.26
N LYS A 241 -1.49 -26.24 15.41
CA LYS A 241 -2.79 -26.87 15.67
C LYS A 241 -3.88 -26.37 14.73
N LYS A 242 -3.86 -25.08 14.39
CA LYS A 242 -4.88 -24.44 13.54
C LYS A 242 -4.43 -24.32 12.08
N GLY A 243 -3.14 -24.54 11.79
CA GLY A 243 -2.55 -24.34 10.46
C GLY A 243 -2.66 -22.89 9.98
N ARG A 244 -2.52 -21.91 10.87
CA ARG A 244 -2.60 -20.47 10.54
C ARG A 244 -1.81 -19.63 11.53
N PHE A 245 -1.51 -18.39 11.14
CA PHE A 245 -0.99 -17.37 12.04
C PHE A 245 -2.07 -16.87 12.98
N SER A 246 -1.67 -16.60 14.22
CA SER A 246 -2.47 -15.86 15.18
C SER A 246 -2.70 -14.45 14.67
N ALA A 247 -3.90 -13.94 14.89
CA ALA A 247 -4.29 -12.61 14.47
C ALA A 247 -3.81 -11.51 15.41
N ALA A 248 -3.71 -11.82 16.70
CA ALA A 248 -3.37 -10.82 17.70
C ALA A 248 -2.79 -11.47 18.93
N ILE A 249 -2.15 -10.63 19.76
CA ILE A 249 -1.88 -10.89 21.16
C ILE A 249 -2.93 -10.13 21.96
N LEU A 250 -3.62 -10.82 22.87
CA LEU A 250 -4.63 -10.24 23.74
C LEU A 250 -3.99 -9.52 24.93
N GLN A 251 -4.81 -8.76 25.67
CA GLN A 251 -4.38 -8.00 26.85
C GLN A 251 -3.78 -8.88 27.96
N ASP A 252 -4.09 -10.18 28.00
CA ASP A 252 -3.52 -11.15 28.94
C ASP A 252 -2.24 -11.83 28.42
N GLY A 253 -1.75 -11.44 27.24
CA GLY A 253 -0.59 -12.01 26.57
C GLY A 253 -0.87 -13.30 25.78
N SER A 254 -2.10 -13.79 25.74
CA SER A 254 -2.45 -14.98 24.95
C SER A 254 -2.59 -14.67 23.46
N TYR A 255 -2.22 -15.63 22.62
CA TYR A 255 -2.41 -15.53 21.17
C TYR A 255 -3.86 -15.81 20.77
N HIS A 256 -4.46 -14.86 20.05
CA HIS A 256 -5.76 -15.00 19.43
C HIS A 256 -5.64 -15.63 18.05
N THR A 257 -5.97 -16.91 17.93
CA THR A 257 -5.81 -17.68 16.68
C THR A 257 -7.01 -17.67 15.75
N ASP A 258 -8.13 -17.05 16.15
CA ASP A 258 -9.30 -16.98 15.28
C ASP A 258 -9.08 -15.93 14.17
N TYR A 259 -9.84 -16.06 13.09
CA TYR A 259 -9.68 -15.17 11.93
C TYR A 259 -10.12 -13.75 12.28
N TYR A 260 -9.31 -12.76 11.92
CA TYR A 260 -9.50 -11.37 12.34
C TYR A 260 -9.05 -10.39 11.25
N LEU A 261 -9.76 -10.40 10.12
CA LEU A 261 -9.80 -9.28 9.17
C LEU A 261 -8.40 -8.80 8.73
N SER A 262 -8.10 -7.49 8.82
CA SER A 262 -6.81 -6.90 8.40
C SER A 262 -5.59 -7.53 9.04
N ALA A 263 -5.72 -8.02 10.27
CA ALA A 263 -4.62 -8.68 10.95
C ALA A 263 -4.14 -9.96 10.22
N GLN A 264 -4.98 -10.54 9.35
CA GLN A 264 -4.65 -11.76 8.60
C GLN A 264 -4.09 -11.50 7.20
N TYR A 265 -4.57 -10.47 6.51
CA TYR A 265 -4.12 -10.19 5.15
C TYR A 265 -2.94 -9.22 5.08
N MET A 266 -2.78 -8.30 6.05
CA MET A 266 -1.65 -7.36 6.09
C MET A 266 -0.27 -8.05 6.21
N PRO A 267 -0.09 -9.14 6.97
CA PRO A 267 1.15 -9.92 6.96
C PRO A 267 1.56 -10.43 5.57
N VAL A 268 0.59 -10.74 4.70
CA VAL A 268 0.87 -11.10 3.30
C VAL A 268 1.20 -9.84 2.50
N TYR A 269 0.40 -8.78 2.63
CA TYR A 269 0.57 -7.51 1.94
C TYR A 269 1.96 -6.88 2.15
N PHE A 270 2.44 -6.83 3.40
CA PHE A 270 3.76 -6.30 3.73
C PHE A 270 4.92 -7.28 3.46
N GLY A 271 4.62 -8.51 3.02
CA GLY A 271 5.65 -9.53 2.77
C GLY A 271 6.33 -10.06 4.04
N LEU A 272 5.64 -10.04 5.18
CA LEU A 272 6.16 -10.55 6.45
C LEU A 272 6.37 -12.06 6.39
N ILE A 273 5.48 -12.81 5.73
CA ILE A 273 5.51 -14.28 5.67
C ILE A 273 6.49 -14.78 4.59
N ALA A 274 7.71 -15.13 5.00
CA ALA A 274 8.75 -15.62 4.10
C ALA A 274 8.46 -17.01 3.50
N SER A 275 8.00 -17.95 4.31
CA SER A 275 7.72 -19.33 3.88
C SER A 275 6.63 -19.35 2.81
N GLU A 276 6.96 -19.85 1.61
CA GLU A 276 5.99 -19.97 0.51
C GLU A 276 4.79 -20.84 0.87
N ALA A 277 5.04 -21.96 1.57
CA ALA A 277 3.98 -22.85 2.02
C ALA A 277 3.05 -22.17 3.04
N LYS A 278 3.59 -21.50 4.06
CA LYS A 278 2.76 -20.79 5.06
C LYS A 278 2.06 -19.58 4.43
N ARG A 279 2.69 -18.88 3.49
CA ARG A 279 2.09 -17.75 2.76
C ARG A 279 0.92 -18.21 1.89
N ARG A 280 1.06 -19.33 1.17
CA ARG A 280 -0.05 -20.00 0.48
C ARG A 280 -1.19 -20.31 1.46
N MET A 281 -0.89 -20.97 2.58
CA MET A 281 -1.90 -21.32 3.58
C MET A 281 -2.63 -20.10 4.16
N ALA A 282 -1.90 -18.99 4.38
CA ALA A 282 -2.48 -17.73 4.84
C ALA A 282 -3.46 -17.16 3.79
N VAL A 283 -3.07 -17.13 2.51
CA VAL A 283 -3.96 -16.66 1.43
C VAL A 283 -5.18 -17.57 1.28
N ASP A 284 -5.00 -18.90 1.33
CA ASP A 284 -6.12 -19.83 1.28
C ASP A 284 -7.10 -19.60 2.45
N ASP A 285 -6.58 -19.21 3.63
CA ASP A 285 -7.42 -18.87 4.78
C ASP A 285 -8.19 -17.57 4.54
N ILE A 286 -7.57 -16.56 3.93
CA ILE A 286 -8.22 -15.30 3.56
C ILE A 286 -9.33 -15.55 2.53
N ILE A 287 -9.07 -16.36 1.50
CA ILE A 287 -10.09 -16.75 0.50
C ILE A 287 -11.29 -17.44 1.16
N ARG A 288 -11.06 -18.31 2.14
CA ARG A 288 -12.14 -19.04 2.83
C ARG A 288 -12.98 -18.15 3.74
N ASN A 289 -12.38 -17.20 4.45
CA ASN A 289 -13.07 -16.42 5.48
C ASN A 289 -13.54 -15.04 4.98
N GLY A 290 -12.91 -14.50 3.94
CA GLY A 290 -13.24 -13.20 3.38
C GLY A 290 -12.90 -12.04 4.32
N VAL A 291 -13.58 -10.92 4.12
CA VAL A 291 -13.41 -9.66 4.84
C VAL A 291 -14.77 -9.06 5.19
N SER A 292 -14.79 -8.05 6.05
CA SER A 292 -16.05 -7.51 6.59
C SER A 292 -16.66 -6.39 5.76
N ASN A 293 -15.86 -5.66 4.98
CA ASN A 293 -16.28 -4.43 4.31
C ASN A 293 -15.49 -4.17 3.01
N VAL A 294 -15.87 -3.13 2.27
CA VAL A 294 -15.29 -2.78 0.97
C VAL A 294 -13.85 -2.24 1.07
N GLU A 295 -13.50 -1.57 2.17
CA GLU A 295 -12.16 -1.05 2.43
C GLU A 295 -11.19 -2.22 2.53
N GLU A 296 -11.50 -3.21 3.38
CA GLU A 296 -10.69 -4.43 3.48
C GLU A 296 -10.66 -5.24 2.17
N MET A 297 -11.78 -5.27 1.44
CA MET A 297 -11.88 -6.00 0.19
C MET A 297 -10.98 -5.41 -0.90
N SER A 298 -10.67 -4.12 -0.82
CA SER A 298 -9.82 -3.40 -1.77
C SER A 298 -8.39 -3.98 -1.84
N HIS A 299 -7.89 -4.56 -0.73
CA HIS A 299 -6.56 -5.15 -0.62
C HIS A 299 -6.45 -6.58 -1.13
N LEU A 300 -7.57 -7.30 -1.21
CA LEU A 300 -7.55 -8.73 -1.48
C LEU A 300 -6.91 -9.10 -2.81
N PRO A 301 -7.12 -8.37 -3.93
CA PRO A 301 -6.48 -8.72 -5.17
C PRO A 301 -4.94 -8.64 -5.07
N ASP A 302 -4.37 -7.65 -4.38
CA ASP A 302 -2.92 -7.54 -4.16
C ASP A 302 -2.38 -8.77 -3.41
N VAL A 303 -3.10 -9.21 -2.38
CA VAL A 303 -2.77 -10.39 -1.56
C VAL A 303 -2.85 -11.69 -2.38
N TYR A 304 -3.84 -11.81 -3.26
CA TYR A 304 -4.05 -13.00 -4.10
C TYR A 304 -3.01 -13.11 -5.22
N TYR A 305 -2.65 -11.98 -5.85
CA TYR A 305 -1.64 -11.96 -6.91
C TYR A 305 -0.23 -12.33 -6.41
N VAL A 306 0.14 -11.98 -5.17
CA VAL A 306 1.44 -12.34 -4.54
C VAL A 306 1.71 -13.85 -4.62
N VAL A 307 0.65 -14.62 -4.69
CA VAL A 307 0.64 -16.05 -4.47
C VAL A 307 0.14 -16.77 -5.74
N GLY A 308 -0.18 -16.03 -6.81
CA GLY A 308 -0.58 -16.55 -8.10
C GLY A 308 -2.06 -16.91 -8.24
N GLU A 309 -2.94 -16.52 -7.32
CA GLU A 309 -4.41 -16.73 -7.40
C GLU A 309 -5.06 -15.70 -8.34
N LYS A 310 -4.72 -15.77 -9.62
CA LYS A 310 -5.07 -14.76 -10.64
C LYS A 310 -6.58 -14.70 -10.88
N GLU A 311 -7.24 -15.85 -10.89
CA GLU A 311 -8.68 -16.00 -11.10
C GLU A 311 -9.47 -15.32 -9.99
N GLU A 312 -9.08 -15.58 -8.75
CA GLU A 312 -9.75 -15.03 -7.58
C GLU A 312 -9.46 -13.53 -7.42
N ALA A 313 -8.22 -13.10 -7.68
CA ALA A 313 -7.86 -11.68 -7.72
C ALA A 313 -8.70 -10.91 -8.76
N TYR A 314 -8.83 -11.45 -9.97
CA TYR A 314 -9.63 -10.86 -11.03
C TYR A 314 -11.13 -10.85 -10.70
N ARG A 315 -11.65 -11.92 -10.09
CA ARG A 315 -13.04 -12.00 -9.63
C ARG A 315 -13.35 -10.88 -8.64
N VAL A 316 -12.50 -10.69 -7.63
CA VAL A 316 -12.67 -9.62 -6.62
C VAL A 316 -12.52 -8.24 -7.24
N LEU A 317 -11.57 -8.04 -8.15
CA LEU A 317 -11.38 -6.77 -8.86
C LEU A 317 -12.66 -6.34 -9.61
N LEU A 318 -13.31 -7.27 -10.33
CA LEU A 318 -14.58 -7.00 -10.99
C LEU A 318 -15.70 -6.74 -9.98
N GLN A 319 -15.73 -7.49 -8.87
CA GLN A 319 -16.74 -7.32 -7.81
C GLN A 319 -16.66 -5.93 -7.15
N LEU A 320 -15.46 -5.40 -6.90
CA LEU A 320 -15.26 -4.04 -6.36
C LEU A 320 -15.87 -2.95 -7.26
N SER A 321 -15.97 -3.22 -8.55
CA SER A 321 -16.47 -2.28 -9.55
C SER A 321 -17.94 -2.51 -9.92
N ASP A 322 -18.59 -3.52 -9.31
CA ASP A 322 -19.98 -3.87 -9.62
C ASP A 322 -20.94 -2.73 -9.24
N GLN A 323 -22.03 -2.57 -10.00
CA GLN A 323 -23.02 -1.53 -9.72
C GLN A 323 -23.75 -1.72 -8.38
N GLN A 324 -23.88 -2.97 -7.93
CA GLN A 324 -24.53 -3.35 -6.69
C GLN A 324 -23.58 -3.35 -5.49
N MET A 325 -22.28 -3.08 -5.70
CA MET A 325 -21.31 -3.03 -4.61
C MET A 325 -21.64 -1.88 -3.66
N GLU A 326 -22.03 -2.23 -2.43
CA GLU A 326 -22.29 -1.24 -1.39
C GLU A 326 -21.00 -0.49 -1.04
N ARG A 327 -21.14 0.83 -0.81
CA ARG A 327 -20.03 1.74 -0.48
C ARG A 327 -18.91 1.83 -1.53
N LYS A 328 -19.16 1.46 -2.79
CA LYS A 328 -18.16 1.59 -3.87
C LYS A 328 -17.71 3.04 -4.14
N GLU A 329 -18.48 4.02 -3.67
CA GLU A 329 -18.11 5.44 -3.68
C GLU A 329 -16.93 5.75 -2.75
N TYR A 330 -16.53 4.83 -1.88
CA TYR A 330 -15.34 5.02 -1.03
C TYR A 330 -14.10 5.24 -1.92
N PRO A 331 -13.31 6.30 -1.72
CA PRO A 331 -12.23 6.66 -2.64
C PRO A 331 -11.27 5.50 -2.89
N GLU A 332 -10.89 4.79 -1.83
CA GLU A 332 -9.94 3.67 -1.88
C GLU A 332 -10.27 2.62 -2.93
N VAL A 333 -11.56 2.34 -3.17
CA VAL A 333 -12.00 1.32 -4.12
C VAL A 333 -11.54 1.64 -5.52
N SER A 334 -11.76 2.88 -5.96
CA SER A 334 -11.42 3.33 -7.31
C SER A 334 -9.91 3.31 -7.55
N TYR A 335 -9.12 3.75 -6.57
CA TYR A 335 -7.66 3.71 -6.66
C TYR A 335 -7.13 2.28 -6.61
N SER A 336 -7.70 1.42 -5.75
CA SER A 336 -7.28 0.02 -5.61
C SER A 336 -7.58 -0.79 -6.87
N VAL A 337 -8.71 -0.54 -7.57
CA VAL A 337 -8.98 -1.16 -8.87
C VAL A 337 -7.91 -0.80 -9.90
N ILE A 338 -7.55 0.49 -10.02
CA ILE A 338 -6.50 0.91 -10.94
C ILE A 338 -5.14 0.32 -10.55
N GLY A 339 -4.80 0.36 -9.26
CA GLY A 339 -3.58 -0.23 -8.72
C GLY A 339 -3.48 -1.71 -9.10
N ASN A 340 -4.50 -2.50 -8.79
CA ASN A 340 -4.53 -3.95 -9.02
C ASN A 340 -4.57 -4.35 -10.50
N VAL A 341 -5.16 -3.52 -11.37
CA VAL A 341 -4.97 -3.69 -12.82
C VAL A 341 -3.50 -3.55 -13.20
N VAL A 342 -2.81 -2.55 -12.67
CA VAL A 342 -1.44 -2.23 -13.09
C VAL A 342 -0.40 -3.15 -12.44
N THR A 343 -0.44 -3.35 -11.13
CA THR A 343 0.56 -4.17 -10.39
C THR A 343 0.25 -5.65 -10.39
N GLY A 344 -1.03 -6.02 -10.40
CA GLY A 344 -1.48 -7.40 -10.36
C GLY A 344 -1.68 -7.99 -11.75
N LEU A 345 -2.68 -7.48 -12.48
CA LEU A 345 -3.07 -8.01 -13.78
C LEU A 345 -1.96 -7.83 -14.83
N LEU A 346 -1.46 -6.61 -15.02
CA LEU A 346 -0.37 -6.32 -15.95
C LEU A 346 1.01 -6.68 -15.37
N GLY A 347 1.12 -6.78 -14.04
CA GLY A 347 2.35 -7.18 -13.37
C GLY A 347 3.45 -6.12 -13.35
N VAL A 348 3.11 -4.83 -13.41
CA VAL A 348 4.07 -3.73 -13.46
C VAL A 348 4.75 -3.54 -12.10
N ARG A 349 6.08 -3.63 -12.09
CA ARG A 349 6.92 -3.48 -10.90
C ARG A 349 8.10 -2.55 -11.19
N PRO A 350 7.99 -1.26 -10.85
CA PRO A 350 9.09 -0.34 -11.01
C PRO A 350 10.18 -0.60 -9.95
N LEU A 351 11.43 -0.58 -10.38
CA LEU A 351 12.64 -0.80 -9.59
C LEU A 351 13.54 0.41 -9.78
N ALA A 352 13.24 1.53 -9.11
CA ALA A 352 13.95 2.80 -9.25
C ALA A 352 15.46 2.68 -9.00
N GLU A 353 15.86 1.83 -8.06
CA GLU A 353 17.26 1.56 -7.73
C GLU A 353 18.04 0.94 -8.88
N GLN A 354 17.33 0.28 -9.78
CA GLN A 354 17.87 -0.31 -11.01
C GLN A 354 17.52 0.56 -12.22
N GLY A 355 16.61 1.54 -12.13
CA GLY A 355 16.08 2.24 -13.30
C GLY A 355 15.43 1.28 -14.30
N VAL A 356 14.71 0.28 -13.80
CA VAL A 356 14.08 -0.80 -14.58
C VAL A 356 12.58 -0.86 -14.23
N VAL A 357 11.74 -1.11 -15.22
CA VAL A 357 10.34 -1.53 -15.02
C VAL A 357 10.26 -3.03 -15.31
N GLU A 358 10.05 -3.84 -14.28
CA GLU A 358 9.79 -5.27 -14.44
C GLU A 358 8.32 -5.52 -14.74
N LEU A 359 8.06 -6.52 -15.60
CA LEU A 359 6.72 -6.98 -15.94
C LEU A 359 6.58 -8.47 -15.60
N ALA A 360 5.54 -8.79 -14.83
CA ALA A 360 5.17 -10.16 -14.45
C ALA A 360 3.65 -10.40 -14.60
N PRO A 361 3.13 -10.50 -15.84
CA PRO A 361 1.69 -10.59 -16.10
C PRO A 361 0.92 -11.67 -15.32
N GLY A 362 -0.24 -11.28 -14.78
CA GLY A 362 -1.11 -12.08 -13.95
C GLY A 362 -2.49 -12.35 -14.55
N LEU A 363 -2.63 -12.49 -15.87
CA LEU A 363 -3.94 -12.68 -16.50
C LEU A 363 -4.62 -13.99 -16.05
N PRO A 364 -5.94 -13.97 -15.73
CA PRO A 364 -6.73 -15.19 -15.56
C PRO A 364 -6.96 -15.88 -16.90
N GLU A 365 -7.23 -17.19 -16.89
CA GLU A 365 -7.34 -18.01 -18.12
C GLU A 365 -8.36 -17.47 -19.17
N ASP A 366 -9.47 -16.91 -18.71
CA ASP A 366 -10.54 -16.43 -19.59
C ASP A 366 -10.28 -15.06 -20.22
N LEU A 367 -9.30 -14.31 -19.71
CA LEU A 367 -8.91 -13.02 -20.26
C LEU A 367 -7.92 -13.21 -21.41
N LYS A 368 -8.41 -13.21 -22.64
CA LYS A 368 -7.63 -13.53 -23.85
C LYS A 368 -6.64 -12.45 -24.25
N TRP A 369 -6.98 -11.19 -24.03
CA TRP A 369 -6.06 -10.09 -24.21
C TRP A 369 -6.45 -8.87 -23.37
N VAL A 370 -5.47 -8.05 -23.04
CA VAL A 370 -5.65 -6.76 -22.38
C VAL A 370 -4.62 -5.76 -22.90
N ARG A 371 -5.02 -4.51 -23.05
CA ARG A 371 -4.15 -3.40 -23.40
C ARG A 371 -4.43 -2.22 -22.49
N ALA A 372 -3.43 -1.78 -21.75
CA ALA A 372 -3.44 -0.53 -21.01
C ALA A 372 -2.51 0.48 -21.70
N SER A 373 -2.92 1.75 -21.74
CA SER A 373 -2.10 2.83 -22.30
C SER A 373 -2.02 3.98 -21.32
N GLY A 374 -0.90 4.71 -21.32
CA GLY A 374 -0.71 5.88 -20.46
C GLY A 374 -0.49 5.57 -18.97
N ILE A 375 0.15 4.45 -18.64
CA ILE A 375 0.56 4.15 -17.26
C ILE A 375 1.70 5.08 -16.88
N ALA A 376 1.50 5.95 -15.89
CA ALA A 376 2.56 6.82 -15.39
C ALA A 376 3.54 6.03 -14.49
N VAL A 377 4.81 6.00 -14.87
CA VAL A 377 5.89 5.34 -14.11
C VAL A 377 7.22 6.03 -14.38
N PHE A 378 8.01 6.27 -13.34
CA PHE A 378 9.15 7.21 -13.41
C PHE A 378 8.71 8.55 -14.03
N ASN A 379 9.42 9.02 -15.05
CA ASN A 379 9.05 10.19 -15.86
C ASN A 379 8.47 9.78 -17.23
N ASN A 380 7.84 8.60 -17.31
CA ASN A 380 7.33 8.03 -18.56
C ASN A 380 5.82 7.77 -18.51
N LEU A 381 5.24 7.67 -19.70
CA LEU A 381 3.97 7.01 -19.96
C LEU A 381 4.26 5.71 -20.72
N ILE A 382 3.81 4.58 -20.16
CA ILE A 382 4.03 3.26 -20.73
C ILE A 382 2.69 2.66 -21.18
N ASP A 383 2.69 2.07 -22.37
CA ASP A 383 1.59 1.26 -22.87
C ASP A 383 2.00 -0.22 -22.81
N ILE A 384 1.10 -1.08 -22.36
CA ILE A 384 1.31 -2.53 -22.23
C ILE A 384 0.15 -3.24 -22.90
N GLU A 385 0.45 -4.20 -23.79
CA GLU A 385 -0.52 -5.13 -24.36
C GLU A 385 -0.07 -6.55 -24.11
N ILE A 386 -0.98 -7.39 -23.62
CA ILE A 386 -0.75 -8.82 -23.37
C ILE A 386 -1.78 -9.59 -24.18
N LYS A 387 -1.30 -10.46 -25.08
CA LYS A 387 -2.15 -11.23 -25.99
C LYS A 387 -1.42 -12.47 -26.49
N ASP A 388 -2.07 -13.63 -26.44
CA ASP A 388 -1.56 -14.89 -27.01
C ASP A 388 -0.13 -15.26 -26.52
N GLY A 389 0.14 -15.02 -25.23
CA GLY A 389 1.45 -15.23 -24.61
C GLY A 389 2.54 -14.24 -25.05
N LEU A 390 2.16 -13.16 -25.73
CA LEU A 390 3.04 -12.05 -26.08
C LEU A 390 2.77 -10.86 -25.16
N VAL A 391 3.83 -10.17 -24.77
CA VAL A 391 3.81 -8.89 -24.05
C VAL A 391 4.46 -7.86 -24.96
N SER A 392 3.68 -6.86 -25.35
CA SER A 392 4.15 -5.67 -26.06
C SER A 392 4.23 -4.52 -25.08
N VAL A 393 5.37 -3.82 -25.06
CA VAL A 393 5.61 -2.66 -24.20
C VAL A 393 6.07 -1.51 -25.06
N ARG A 394 5.43 -0.36 -24.90
CA ARG A 394 5.76 0.88 -25.62
C ARG A 394 5.99 2.00 -24.63
N ASN A 395 7.08 2.73 -24.80
CA ASN A 395 7.28 4.00 -24.13
C ASN A 395 6.57 5.08 -24.94
N SER A 396 5.34 5.43 -24.56
CA SER A 396 4.53 6.35 -25.34
C SER A 396 4.94 7.81 -25.18
N SER A 397 5.63 8.14 -24.08
CA SER A 397 6.22 9.45 -23.81
C SER A 397 7.24 9.34 -22.67
N GLY A 398 8.36 10.05 -22.76
CA GLY A 398 9.36 10.13 -21.68
C GLY A 398 10.76 9.64 -22.08
N PRO A 399 11.75 9.72 -21.17
CA PRO A 399 13.13 9.30 -21.43
C PRO A 399 13.25 7.79 -21.71
N VAL A 400 14.42 7.35 -22.17
CA VAL A 400 14.71 5.92 -22.30
C VAL A 400 14.51 5.22 -20.95
N VAL A 401 13.73 4.14 -20.94
CA VAL A 401 13.49 3.31 -19.76
C VAL A 401 13.91 1.87 -20.06
N ARG A 402 14.48 1.17 -19.08
CA ARG A 402 14.75 -0.25 -19.20
C ARG A 402 13.56 -1.06 -18.76
N VAL A 403 13.21 -2.09 -19.52
CA VAL A 403 12.13 -3.01 -19.19
C VAL A 403 12.69 -4.41 -19.00
N ARG A 404 12.25 -5.10 -17.95
CA ARG A 404 12.56 -6.50 -17.69
C ARG A 404 11.34 -7.38 -17.85
N LEU A 405 11.47 -8.45 -18.62
CA LEU A 405 10.45 -9.48 -18.80
C LEU A 405 11.11 -10.85 -18.71
N GLY A 406 10.87 -11.55 -17.60
CA GLY A 406 11.62 -12.77 -17.26
C GLY A 406 13.12 -12.46 -17.15
N GLU A 407 13.95 -13.24 -17.84
CA GLU A 407 15.41 -13.05 -17.86
C GLU A 407 15.90 -11.97 -18.84
N ARG A 408 15.00 -11.37 -19.62
CA ARG A 408 15.36 -10.40 -20.66
C ARG A 408 15.20 -8.98 -20.14
N GLU A 409 16.23 -8.17 -20.32
CA GLU A 409 16.21 -6.74 -20.05
C GLU A 409 16.62 -5.97 -21.30
N PHE A 410 15.88 -4.91 -21.66
CA PHE A 410 16.11 -4.12 -22.86
C PHE A 410 15.68 -2.66 -22.65
N PRO A 411 16.38 -1.69 -23.24
CA PRO A 411 15.94 -0.29 -23.24
C PRO A 411 14.81 -0.08 -24.25
N ILE A 412 13.90 0.83 -23.95
CA ILE A 412 12.89 1.36 -24.88
C ILE A 412 12.91 2.89 -24.86
N GLY A 413 13.21 3.50 -26.01
CA GLY A 413 13.16 4.94 -26.21
C GLY A 413 11.75 5.45 -26.47
N GLU A 414 11.59 6.77 -26.45
CA GLU A 414 10.30 7.41 -26.71
C GLU A 414 9.71 6.98 -28.07
N GLY A 415 8.46 6.55 -28.07
CA GLY A 415 7.73 6.05 -29.21
C GLY A 415 8.06 4.60 -29.60
N GLU A 416 9.14 4.01 -29.07
CA GLU A 416 9.56 2.65 -29.40
C GLU A 416 8.69 1.60 -28.70
N GLN A 417 8.48 0.48 -29.39
CA GLN A 417 7.74 -0.67 -28.89
C GLN A 417 8.54 -1.95 -29.08
N HIS A 418 8.52 -2.81 -28.07
CA HIS A 418 9.10 -4.14 -28.12
C HIS A 418 8.04 -5.18 -27.79
N THR A 419 8.06 -6.31 -28.50
CA THR A 419 7.16 -7.44 -28.25
C THR A 419 7.97 -8.69 -27.98
N LEU A 420 7.66 -9.36 -26.87
CA LEU A 420 8.35 -10.56 -26.41
C LEU A 420 7.33 -11.62 -26.00
N ARG A 421 7.75 -12.89 -26.07
CA ARG A 421 6.96 -14.01 -25.57
C ARG A 421 7.29 -14.26 -24.10
N ILE A 422 6.26 -14.45 -23.28
CA ILE A 422 6.37 -14.93 -21.89
C ILE A 422 6.40 -16.45 -21.81
#